data_AF-A0A7Y0S0I7-F1
#
_entry.id   AF-A0A7Y0S0I7-F1
#
_cell.length_a   1.000
_cell.length_b   1.000
_cell.length_c   1.000
_cell.angle_alpha   90.00
_cell.angle_beta   90.00
_cell.angle_gamma   90.00
#
_symmetry.space_group_name_H-M   'P 1'
#
loop_
_entity.id
_entity.type
_entity.pdbx_description
1 polymer ?
#
loop_
_entity_poly.entity_id
_entity_poly.type
_entity_poly.pdbx_seq_one_letter_code
_entity_poly.pdbx_strand_id
1 'polypeptide(L)'
;GTGMGSGVMVDGVILNAQMANFSPLPTVNGKPTQNSIEAGKRPRSAITPLMVMDSDDNLRLVVGSPGSSQSPGYVLKTVVGVLDWNLSAQE
;
A
#
# COMPACT_ATOMS: atom_id res chain seq x y z
N GLY A 1 -1.06 8.99 0.98
CA GLY A 1 -0.35 9.66 -0.14
C GLY A 1 -1.11 10.91 -0.51
N THR A 2 -0.41 11.90 -1.07
CA THR A 2 -1.00 13.14 -1.60
C THR A 2 -1.47 12.92 -3.04
N GLY A 3 -2.51 13.64 -3.47
CA GLY A 3 -3.07 13.47 -4.82
C GLY A 3 -2.09 13.80 -5.96
N MET A 4 -1.11 14.68 -5.71
CA MET A 4 -0.14 15.17 -6.71
C MET A 4 1.32 14.90 -6.32
N GLY A 5 1.59 13.88 -5.50
CA GLY A 5 2.95 13.59 -5.04
C GLY A 5 3.56 14.78 -4.29
N SER A 6 4.74 15.23 -4.70
CA SER A 6 5.39 16.42 -4.11
C SER A 6 4.82 17.75 -4.62
N GLY A 7 4.00 17.73 -5.67
CA GLY A 7 3.56 18.94 -6.38
C GLY A 7 4.61 19.55 -7.31
N VAL A 8 5.82 18.98 -7.37
CA VAL A 8 6.90 19.44 -8.25
C VAL A 8 6.84 18.71 -9.58
N MET A 9 6.82 19.47 -10.69
CA MET A 9 6.89 18.93 -12.04
C MET A 9 8.27 19.21 -12.65
N VAL A 10 8.88 18.20 -13.25
CA VAL A 10 10.15 18.30 -14.00
C VAL A 10 9.94 17.62 -15.35
N ASP A 11 10.17 18.35 -16.43
CA ASP A 11 10.03 17.85 -17.81
C ASP A 11 8.70 17.11 -18.09
N GLY A 12 7.60 17.61 -17.51
CA GLY A 12 6.27 17.03 -17.65
C GLY A 12 5.95 15.87 -16.70
N VAL A 13 6.87 15.48 -15.81
CA VAL A 13 6.68 14.42 -14.82
C VAL A 13 6.50 15.01 -13.43
N ILE A 14 5.42 14.62 -12.73
CA ILE A 14 5.21 14.98 -11.32
C ILE A 14 6.06 14.07 -10.43
N LEU A 15 6.93 14.66 -9.63
CA LEU A 15 7.79 13.95 -8.71
C LEU A 15 7.02 13.43 -7.49
N ASN A 16 7.38 12.23 -7.05
CA ASN A 16 6.75 11.57 -5.91
C ASN A 16 7.07 12.24 -4.57
N ALA A 17 6.30 11.91 -3.53
CA ALA A 17 6.56 12.30 -2.14
C ALA A 17 6.80 11.08 -1.22
N GLN A 18 7.45 10.02 -1.73
CA GLN A 18 7.58 8.74 -1.01
C GLN A 18 8.52 8.83 0.20
N MET A 19 9.39 9.83 0.26
CA MET A 19 10.23 10.08 1.44
C MET A 19 9.40 10.30 2.72
N ALA A 20 8.17 10.83 2.59
CA ALA A 20 7.26 11.01 3.72
C ALA A 20 6.73 9.69 4.32
N ASN A 21 6.96 8.55 3.67
CA ASN A 21 6.53 7.23 4.17
C ASN A 21 7.56 6.58 5.11
N PHE A 22 8.75 7.17 5.29
CA PHE A 22 9.64 6.79 6.38
C PHE A 22 9.10 7.27 7.73
N SER A 23 9.63 6.70 8.81
CA SER A 23 9.25 7.06 10.17
C SER A 23 9.58 8.53 10.44
N PRO A 24 8.61 9.34 10.93
CA PRO A 24 8.91 10.69 11.41
C PRO A 24 9.74 10.67 12.71
N LEU A 25 9.78 9.52 13.40
CA LEU A 25 10.64 9.24 14.54
C LEU A 25 11.73 8.26 14.12
N PRO A 26 12.86 8.72 13.54
CA PRO A 26 13.88 7.83 13.01
C PRO A 26 14.66 7.10 14.11
N THR A 27 14.61 7.58 15.36
CA THR A 27 15.34 6.99 16.50
C THR A 27 14.42 6.89 17.71
N VAL A 28 14.45 5.74 18.40
CA VAL A 28 13.77 5.49 19.68
C VAL A 28 14.78 4.85 20.64
N ASN A 29 14.92 5.39 21.85
CA ASN A 29 15.89 4.92 22.84
C ASN A 29 17.33 4.80 22.30
N GLY A 30 17.77 5.78 21.51
CA GLY A 30 19.11 5.83 20.91
C GLY A 30 19.35 4.84 19.76
N LYS A 31 18.33 4.08 19.34
CA LYS A 31 18.43 3.11 18.23
C LYS A 31 17.55 3.54 17.05
N PRO A 32 18.01 3.38 15.80
CA PRO A 32 17.18 3.63 14.63
C PRO A 32 15.91 2.76 14.65
N THR A 33 14.77 3.33 14.24
CA THR A 33 13.56 2.55 13.99
C THR A 33 13.69 1.76 12.69
N GLN A 34 12.94 0.66 12.56
CA GLN A 34 13.01 -0.20 11.37
C GLN A 34 12.74 0.58 10.07
N ASN A 35 11.82 1.54 10.11
CA ASN A 35 11.44 2.39 8.98
C ASN A 35 12.13 3.78 9.02
N SER A 36 13.30 3.91 9.63
CA SER A 36 14.13 5.12 9.55
C SER A 36 14.70 5.33 8.14
N ILE A 37 15.02 6.59 7.79
CA ILE A 37 15.61 6.98 6.50
C ILE A 37 17.09 6.57 6.45
N GLU A 38 17.49 5.87 5.39
CA GLU A 38 18.87 5.52 5.08
C GLU A 38 19.08 5.55 3.57
N ALA A 39 20.33 5.76 3.12
CA ALA A 39 20.64 5.79 1.69
C ALA A 39 20.31 4.45 1.00
N GLY A 40 19.60 4.51 -0.12
CA GLY A 40 19.20 3.31 -0.89
C GLY A 40 18.08 2.47 -0.26
N LYS A 41 17.64 2.78 0.97
CA LYS A 41 16.55 2.08 1.64
C LYS A 41 15.20 2.42 1.02
N ARG A 42 14.27 1.47 1.00
CA ARG A 42 12.89 1.69 0.54
C ARG A 42 11.99 1.99 1.74
N PRO A 43 11.12 3.01 1.67
CA PRO A 43 10.18 3.28 2.74
C PRO A 43 9.13 2.17 2.83
N ARG A 44 8.59 1.96 4.03
CA ARG A 44 7.43 1.09 4.22
C ARG A 44 6.27 1.53 3.32
N SER A 45 5.65 0.56 2.66
CA SER A 45 4.41 0.74 1.91
C SER A 45 3.27 -0.01 2.58
N ALA A 46 2.07 0.54 2.45
CA ALA A 46 0.82 -0.12 2.84
C ALA A 46 -0.01 -0.55 1.61
N ILE A 47 0.53 -0.40 0.39
CA ILE A 47 -0.11 -0.85 -0.85
C ILE A 47 -0.15 -2.39 -0.82
N THR A 48 -1.35 -2.94 -0.90
CA THR A 48 -1.59 -4.39 -0.85
C THR A 48 -2.25 -4.87 -2.14
N PRO A 49 -1.48 -5.10 -3.23
CA PRO A 49 -2.01 -5.79 -4.40
C PRO A 49 -2.13 -7.28 -4.06
N LEU A 50 -3.27 -7.89 -4.35
CA LEU A 50 -3.55 -9.28 -4.01
C LEU A 50 -4.27 -10.00 -5.16
N MET A 51 -3.85 -11.24 -5.42
CA MET A 51 -4.55 -12.18 -6.29
C MET A 51 -4.97 -13.39 -5.46
N VAL A 52 -6.19 -13.86 -5.66
CA VAL A 52 -6.73 -15.08 -5.05
C VAL A 52 -6.83 -16.14 -6.14
N MET A 53 -6.21 -17.28 -5.89
CA MET A 53 -6.30 -18.49 -6.70
C MET A 53 -7.30 -19.44 -6.06
N ASP A 54 -8.02 -20.23 -6.85
CA ASP A 54 -8.81 -21.36 -6.33
C ASP A 54 -7.93 -22.61 -6.12
N SER A 55 -8.55 -23.72 -5.73
CA SER A 55 -7.86 -24.99 -5.47
C SER A 55 -7.26 -25.64 -6.72
N ASP A 56 -7.71 -25.22 -7.91
CA ASP A 56 -7.28 -25.75 -9.20
C ASP A 56 -6.28 -24.81 -9.89
N ASP A 57 -5.69 -23.88 -9.14
CA ASP A 57 -4.76 -22.84 -9.60
C ASP A 57 -5.36 -21.90 -10.68
N ASN A 58 -6.69 -21.74 -10.72
CA ASN A 58 -7.32 -20.73 -11.56
C ASN A 58 -7.42 -19.39 -10.83
N LEU A 59 -7.28 -18.29 -11.58
CA LEU A 59 -7.42 -16.95 -11.05
C LEU A 59 -8.89 -16.67 -10.70
N ARG A 60 -9.16 -16.41 -9.40
CA ARG A 60 -10.50 -16.16 -8.88
C ARG A 60 -10.80 -14.68 -8.61
N LEU A 61 -9.83 -13.94 -8.08
CA LEU A 61 -9.99 -12.52 -7.74
C LEU A 61 -8.68 -11.76 -7.91
N VAL A 62 -8.76 -10.54 -8.44
CA VAL A 62 -7.67 -9.54 -8.43
C VAL A 62 -8.20 -8.33 -7.67
N VAL A 63 -7.52 -7.95 -6.59
CA VAL A 63 -7.96 -6.86 -5.73
C VAL A 63 -6.79 -6.00 -5.28
N GLY A 64 -7.06 -4.71 -5.15
CA GLY A 64 -6.16 -3.72 -4.59
C GLY A 64 -6.97 -2.51 -4.17
N SER A 65 -6.38 -1.64 -3.36
CA SER A 65 -7.07 -0.43 -2.91
C SER A 65 -6.11 0.74 -2.75
N PRO A 66 -6.45 1.94 -3.26
CA PRO A 66 -5.81 3.17 -2.82
C PRO A 66 -6.25 3.47 -1.38
N GLY A 67 -5.42 4.12 -0.56
CA GLY A 67 -5.85 4.44 0.81
C GLY A 67 -4.77 4.66 1.85
N SER A 68 -3.51 4.82 1.46
CA SER A 68 -2.40 4.97 2.41
C SER A 68 -2.42 3.82 3.43
N SER A 69 -2.42 4.10 4.74
CA SER A 69 -2.44 3.09 5.82
C SER A 69 -3.68 2.20 5.85
N GLN A 70 -4.78 2.58 5.18
CA GLN A 70 -6.05 1.83 5.22
C GLN A 70 -6.16 0.73 4.15
N SER A 71 -5.29 0.75 3.14
CA SER A 71 -5.32 -0.18 2.01
C SER A 71 -5.39 -1.67 2.43
N PRO A 72 -4.62 -2.16 3.43
CA PRO A 72 -4.73 -3.55 3.87
C PRO A 72 -6.11 -3.90 4.42
N GLY A 73 -6.75 -2.98 5.15
CA GLY A 73 -8.09 -3.18 5.70
C GLY A 73 -9.16 -3.23 4.62
N TYR A 74 -9.05 -2.37 3.60
CA TYR A 74 -9.97 -2.39 2.45
C TYR A 74 -9.84 -3.67 1.63
N VAL A 75 -8.61 -4.11 1.36
CA VAL A 75 -8.35 -5.36 0.64
C VAL A 75 -8.90 -6.54 1.44
N LEU A 76 -8.64 -6.61 2.75
CA LEU A 76 -9.19 -7.65 3.61
C LEU A 76 -10.73 -7.67 3.58
N LYS A 77 -11.37 -6.50 3.69
CA LYS A 77 -12.83 -6.40 3.64
C LYS A 77 -13.40 -6.94 2.33
N THR A 78 -12.80 -6.60 1.19
CA THR A 78 -13.24 -7.10 -0.12
C THR A 78 -13.04 -8.61 -0.23
N VAL A 79 -11.91 -9.14 0.23
CA VAL A 79 -11.65 -10.59 0.20
C VAL A 79 -12.67 -11.35 1.05
N VAL A 80 -12.95 -10.90 2.28
CA VAL A 80 -13.98 -11.51 3.14
C VAL A 80 -15.37 -11.41 2.51
N GLY A 81 -15.73 -10.26 1.94
CA GLY A 81 -17.03 -10.07 1.29
C GLY A 81 -17.25 -11.03 0.12
N VAL A 82 -16.24 -11.21 -0.74
CA VAL A 82 -16.35 -12.10 -1.90
C VAL A 82 -16.26 -13.58 -1.50
N LEU A 83 -15.38 -13.95 -0.58
CA LEU A 83 -15.11 -15.36 -0.28
C LEU A 83 -16.03 -15.93 0.80
N ASP A 84 -16.29 -15.19 1.88
CA ASP A 84 -17.06 -15.68 3.02
C ASP A 84 -18.54 -15.30 2.94
N TRP A 85 -18.84 -14.11 2.42
CA TRP A 85 -20.22 -13.61 2.32
C TRP A 85 -20.85 -13.79 0.94
N ASN A 86 -20.07 -14.30 -0.02
CA ASN A 86 -20.50 -14.60 -1.38
C ASN A 86 -21.12 -13.39 -2.10
N LEU A 87 -20.61 -12.18 -1.80
CA LEU A 87 -20.97 -10.95 -2.49
C LEU A 87 -20.29 -10.89 -3.86
N SER A 88 -20.91 -10.23 -4.82
CA SER A 88 -20.20 -9.85 -6.05
C SER A 88 -19.14 -8.79 -5.75
N ALA A 89 -18.16 -8.61 -6.64
CA ALA A 89 -17.11 -7.61 -6.45
C ALA A 89 -17.63 -6.16 -6.40
N GLN A 90 -18.87 -5.91 -6.84
CA GLN A 90 -19.51 -4.60 -6.86
C GLN A 90 -20.26 -4.29 -5.55
N GLU A 91 -20.58 -5.33 -4.76
CA GLU A 91 -21.34 -5.27 -3.50
C GLU A 91 -20.40 -5.21 -2.28
#